data_AF-A0A3N7BUC3-F1
#
_entry.id   AF-A0A3N7BUC3-F1
#
_cell.length_a   1.000
_cell.length_b   1.000
_cell.length_c   1.000
_cell.angle_alpha   90.00
_cell.angle_beta   90.00
_cell.angle_gamma   90.00
#
_symmetry.space_group_name_H-M   'P 1'
#
loop_
_entity.id
_entity.type
_entity.pdbx_description
1 polymer ?
#
loop_
_entity_poly.entity_id
_entity_poly.type
_entity_poly.pdbx_seq_one_letter_code
_entity_poly.pdbx_strand_id
1 'polypeptide(L)'
;MLDKLLNLISEKPEILISLSSGVLLPIVLIWLTNHYNLKQKNKEKELEFKYNDLNDLKVQERLVYSSLSKILFDVQQLHVALSGNCIDNNCIDNALTKFEDSVARCHGDLSKNLLYMPSKVINLIYQFYSKISDLKIKLKEFNESKKYEMAHVSVYVDSQELAETLIEIQELIVKKNNNTISDFDKTQQEMMKYCCGRKPPQDLFDQYITQLKVMKPELSEQEIEKMTRRWKS
;
A
#
# COMPACT_ATOMS: atom_id res chain seq x y z
N MET A 1 12.90 -62.17 -10.43
CA MET A 1 12.60 -61.33 -9.24
C MET A 1 11.34 -60.51 -9.46
N LEU A 2 11.13 -59.94 -10.66
CA LEU A 2 9.86 -59.31 -11.07
C LEU A 2 8.66 -60.27 -11.06
N ASP A 3 8.79 -61.50 -11.56
CA ASP A 3 7.65 -62.45 -11.65
C ASP A 3 7.11 -62.90 -10.28
N LYS A 4 7.99 -62.99 -9.27
CA LYS A 4 7.58 -63.27 -7.89
C LYS A 4 6.83 -62.10 -7.26
N LEU A 5 7.15 -60.88 -7.68
CA LEU A 5 6.54 -59.64 -7.18
C LEU A 5 5.15 -59.42 -7.82
N LEU A 6 5.00 -59.76 -9.11
CA LEU A 6 3.73 -59.76 -9.83
C LEU A 6 2.73 -60.79 -9.26
N ASN A 7 3.19 -62.01 -8.96
CA ASN A 7 2.33 -63.03 -8.35
C ASN A 7 1.87 -62.65 -6.93
N LEU A 8 2.74 -62.01 -6.12
CA LEU A 8 2.38 -61.52 -4.78
C LEU A 8 1.35 -60.38 -4.80
N ILE A 9 1.43 -59.51 -5.82
CA ILE A 9 0.49 -58.41 -6.02
C ILE A 9 -0.90 -58.92 -6.47
N SER A 10 -0.94 -60.02 -7.23
CA SER A 10 -2.20 -60.64 -7.67
C SER A 10 -2.94 -61.39 -6.56
N GLU A 11 -2.24 -61.94 -5.57
CA GLU A 11 -2.86 -62.70 -4.47
C GLU A 11 -3.34 -61.81 -3.32
N LYS A 12 -2.75 -60.63 -3.12
CA LYS A 12 -3.13 -59.70 -2.04
C LYS A 12 -3.17 -58.24 -2.52
N PRO A 13 -4.33 -57.74 -2.98
CA PRO A 13 -4.47 -56.38 -3.51
C PRO A 13 -4.19 -55.29 -2.45
N GLU A 14 -4.28 -55.62 -1.17
CA GLU A 14 -3.93 -54.75 -0.05
C GLU A 14 -2.46 -54.31 -0.07
N ILE A 15 -1.56 -55.15 -0.59
CA ILE A 15 -0.13 -54.82 -0.72
C ILE A 15 0.07 -53.77 -1.82
N LEU A 16 -0.69 -53.84 -2.92
CA LEU A 16 -0.66 -52.83 -3.98
C LEU A 16 -1.13 -51.48 -3.45
N ILE A 17 -2.18 -51.47 -2.63
CA ILE A 17 -2.73 -50.25 -2.02
C ILE A 17 -1.71 -49.66 -1.03
N SER A 18 -1.05 -50.48 -0.20
CA SER A 18 -0.04 -49.97 0.75
C SER A 18 1.23 -49.48 0.06
N LEU A 19 1.69 -50.13 -1.01
CA LEU A 19 2.86 -49.68 -1.78
C LEU A 19 2.57 -48.40 -2.59
N SER A 20 1.38 -48.33 -3.18
CA SER A 20 0.95 -47.14 -3.93
C SER A 20 0.75 -45.94 -3.01
N SER A 21 0.05 -46.11 -1.89
CA SER A 21 -0.22 -45.02 -0.94
C SER A 21 0.97 -44.66 -0.04
N GLY A 22 1.78 -45.64 0.36
CA GLY A 22 2.87 -45.46 1.32
C GLY A 22 4.20 -45.02 0.71
N VAL A 23 4.46 -45.33 -0.57
CA VAL A 23 5.77 -45.06 -1.20
C VAL A 23 5.61 -44.28 -2.50
N LEU A 24 4.78 -44.76 -3.43
CA LEU A 24 4.65 -44.16 -4.76
C LEU A 24 4.02 -42.76 -4.71
N LEU A 25 2.95 -42.60 -3.95
CA LEU A 25 2.20 -41.34 -3.87
C LEU A 25 3.04 -40.22 -3.20
N PRO A 26 3.75 -40.44 -2.08
CA PRO A 26 4.69 -39.46 -1.54
C PRO A 26 5.82 -39.08 -2.51
N ILE A 27 6.39 -40.05 -3.23
CA ILE A 27 7.46 -39.79 -4.20
C ILE A 27 6.94 -38.93 -5.36
N VAL A 28 5.76 -39.25 -5.89
CA VAL A 28 5.12 -38.47 -6.96
C VAL A 28 4.78 -37.05 -6.48
N LEU A 29 4.28 -36.89 -5.25
CA LEU A 29 4.02 -35.57 -4.67
C LEU A 29 5.30 -34.74 -4.50
N ILE A 30 6.38 -35.32 -3.97
CA ILE A 30 7.67 -34.63 -3.84
C ILE A 30 8.20 -34.23 -5.22
N TRP A 31 8.10 -35.14 -6.20
CA TRP A 31 8.54 -34.87 -7.56
C TRP A 31 7.75 -33.74 -8.21
N LEU A 32 6.41 -33.75 -8.11
CA LEU A 32 5.56 -32.67 -8.59
C LEU A 32 5.91 -31.36 -7.91
N THR A 33 6.04 -31.35 -6.58
CA THR A 33 6.36 -30.15 -5.80
C THR A 33 7.71 -29.57 -6.22
N ASN A 34 8.74 -30.41 -6.37
CA ASN A 34 10.05 -29.97 -6.86
C ASN A 34 10.01 -29.48 -8.30
N HIS A 35 9.26 -30.15 -9.19
CA HIS A 35 9.14 -29.73 -10.58
C HIS A 35 8.44 -28.37 -10.70
N TYR A 36 7.36 -28.15 -9.97
CA TYR A 36 6.68 -26.85 -9.94
C TYR A 36 7.55 -25.76 -9.30
N ASN A 37 8.25 -26.05 -8.20
CA ASN A 37 9.20 -25.11 -7.59
C ASN A 37 10.35 -24.73 -8.52
N LEU A 38 10.92 -25.70 -9.26
CA LEU A 38 11.97 -25.42 -10.24
C LEU A 38 11.44 -24.60 -11.42
N LYS A 39 10.23 -24.91 -11.91
CA LYS A 39 9.60 -24.14 -12.98
C LYS A 39 9.28 -22.70 -12.54
N GLN A 40 8.85 -22.52 -11.29
CA GLN A 40 8.64 -21.20 -10.70
C GLN A 40 9.96 -20.44 -10.57
N LYS A 41 11.01 -21.07 -10.03
CA LYS A 41 12.34 -20.47 -9.89
C LYS A 41 12.98 -20.08 -11.23
N ASN A 42 12.73 -20.85 -12.28
CA ASN A 42 13.20 -20.51 -13.63
C ASN A 42 12.44 -19.31 -14.22
N LYS A 43 11.13 -19.22 -13.99
CA LYS A 43 10.36 -18.03 -14.36
C LYS A 43 10.81 -16.80 -13.59
N GLU A 44 11.08 -16.92 -12.29
CA GLU A 44 11.65 -15.84 -11.46
C GLU A 44 12.99 -15.37 -12.02
N LYS A 45 13.89 -16.28 -12.42
CA LYS A 45 15.17 -15.93 -13.06
C LYS A 45 15.02 -15.30 -14.44
N GLU A 46 14.09 -15.77 -15.27
CA GLU A 46 13.82 -15.18 -16.58
C GLU A 46 13.25 -13.76 -16.44
N LEU A 47 12.39 -13.56 -15.45
CA LEU A 47 11.92 -12.27 -15.02
C LEU A 47 13.09 -11.39 -14.56
N GLU A 48 13.93 -11.85 -13.63
CA GLU A 48 15.16 -11.12 -13.21
C GLU A 48 16.06 -10.73 -14.38
N PHE A 49 16.20 -11.59 -15.39
CA PHE A 49 17.03 -11.31 -16.56
C PHE A 49 16.39 -10.26 -17.49
N LYS A 50 15.07 -10.31 -17.69
CA LYS A 50 14.30 -9.25 -18.37
C LYS A 50 14.26 -7.94 -17.57
N TYR A 51 14.42 -8.00 -16.25
CA TYR A 51 14.42 -6.86 -15.34
C TYR A 51 15.75 -6.10 -15.27
N ASN A 52 16.86 -6.63 -15.81
CA ASN A 52 18.19 -6.05 -15.63
C ASN A 52 18.56 -4.90 -16.60
N ASP A 53 17.65 -4.42 -17.46
CA ASP A 53 17.88 -3.13 -18.12
C ASP A 53 17.66 -2.00 -17.09
N LEU A 54 18.77 -1.52 -16.52
CA LEU A 54 18.79 -0.52 -15.45
C LEU A 54 18.04 0.78 -15.82
N ASN A 55 17.91 1.07 -17.12
CA ASN A 55 17.15 2.22 -17.59
C ASN A 55 15.64 2.00 -17.45
N ASP A 56 15.14 0.80 -17.77
CA ASP A 56 13.72 0.47 -17.64
C ASP A 56 13.30 0.47 -16.17
N LEU A 57 14.11 -0.09 -15.26
CA LEU A 57 13.83 -0.08 -13.82
C LEU A 57 13.68 1.34 -13.26
N LYS A 58 14.59 2.25 -13.62
CA LYS A 58 14.55 3.64 -13.15
C LYS A 58 13.31 4.37 -13.66
N VAL A 59 12.92 4.11 -14.91
CA VAL A 59 11.69 4.68 -15.49
C VAL A 59 10.48 4.19 -14.70
N GLN A 60 10.41 2.89 -14.37
CA GLN A 60 9.30 2.36 -13.58
C GLN A 60 9.29 2.90 -12.14
N GLU A 61 10.43 2.97 -11.46
CA GLU A 61 10.55 3.57 -10.11
C GLU A 61 10.08 5.04 -10.12
N ARG A 62 10.46 5.83 -11.14
CA ARG A 62 10.02 7.21 -11.30
C ARG A 62 8.51 7.33 -11.56
N LEU A 63 7.94 6.45 -12.38
CA LEU A 63 6.51 6.44 -12.67
C LEU A 63 5.67 6.13 -11.42
N VAL A 64 6.12 5.16 -10.62
CA VAL A 64 5.49 4.83 -9.32
C VAL A 64 5.54 6.04 -8.40
N TYR A 65 6.72 6.61 -8.17
CA TYR A 65 6.87 7.75 -7.27
C TYR A 65 6.07 8.98 -7.75
N SER A 66 6.09 9.28 -9.05
CA SER A 66 5.32 10.39 -9.63
C SER A 66 3.82 10.18 -9.45
N SER A 67 3.33 8.94 -9.58
CA SER A 67 1.91 8.63 -9.38
C SER A 67 1.50 8.79 -7.92
N LEU A 68 2.31 8.34 -6.96
CA LEU A 68 2.05 8.53 -5.53
C LEU A 68 2.10 10.01 -5.13
N SER A 69 3.06 10.75 -5.67
CA SER A 69 3.19 12.20 -5.45
C SER A 69 1.96 12.96 -5.96
N LYS A 70 1.44 12.56 -7.12
CA LYS A 70 0.21 13.12 -7.67
C LYS A 70 -1.00 12.84 -6.79
N ILE A 71 -1.13 11.61 -6.28
CA ILE A 71 -2.19 11.27 -5.33
C ILE A 71 -2.09 12.12 -4.05
N LEU A 72 -0.89 12.27 -3.48
CA LEU A 72 -0.68 13.12 -2.32
C LEU A 72 -1.11 14.58 -2.60
N PHE A 73 -0.73 15.11 -3.75
CA PHE A 73 -1.15 16.45 -4.16
C PHE A 73 -2.67 16.58 -4.29
N ASP A 74 -3.35 15.56 -4.82
CA ASP A 74 -4.81 15.55 -4.90
C ASP A 74 -5.47 15.48 -3.50
N VAL A 75 -4.88 14.77 -2.53
CA VAL A 75 -5.29 14.81 -1.11
C VAL A 75 -5.09 16.22 -0.53
N GLN A 76 -4.01 16.90 -0.87
CA GLN A 76 -3.76 18.27 -0.41
C GLN A 76 -4.77 19.25 -1.02
N GLN A 77 -5.16 19.07 -2.29
CA GLN A 77 -6.25 19.84 -2.90
C GLN A 77 -7.59 19.56 -2.23
N LEU A 78 -7.85 18.32 -1.82
CA LEU A 78 -9.03 17.96 -1.07
C LEU A 78 -9.11 18.73 0.26
N HIS A 79 -7.97 18.91 0.96
CA HIS A 79 -7.94 19.77 2.16
C HIS A 79 -8.35 21.20 1.82
N VAL A 80 -7.78 21.80 0.77
CA VAL A 80 -8.10 23.17 0.36
C VAL A 80 -9.60 23.30 0.03
N ALA A 81 -10.15 22.36 -0.73
CA ALA A 81 -11.57 22.34 -1.07
C ALA A 81 -12.48 22.27 0.15
N LEU A 82 -12.11 21.47 1.16
CA LEU A 82 -12.88 21.30 2.39
C LEU A 82 -12.61 22.37 3.45
N SER A 83 -11.53 23.14 3.33
CA SER A 83 -11.19 24.25 4.23
C SER A 83 -12.04 25.50 4.03
N GLY A 84 -12.82 25.57 2.93
CA GLY A 84 -13.87 26.56 2.77
C GLY A 84 -15.06 26.31 3.71
N ASN A 85 -16.06 27.19 3.71
CA ASN A 85 -17.29 26.96 4.46
C ASN A 85 -18.06 25.77 3.86
N CYS A 86 -17.80 24.58 4.37
CA CYS A 86 -18.49 23.33 4.05
C CYS A 86 -19.72 23.23 4.95
N ILE A 87 -20.91 23.55 4.43
CA ILE A 87 -22.14 23.74 5.22
C ILE A 87 -23.13 22.58 5.01
N ASP A 88 -22.91 21.73 4.02
CA ASP A 88 -23.82 20.64 3.64
C ASP A 88 -23.10 19.36 3.17
N ASN A 89 -23.88 18.28 3.02
CA ASN A 89 -23.36 16.98 2.60
C ASN A 89 -22.78 17.00 1.17
N ASN A 90 -23.34 17.85 0.31
CA ASN A 90 -22.92 17.93 -1.09
C ASN A 90 -21.47 18.39 -1.20
N CYS A 91 -20.99 19.21 -0.27
CA CYS A 91 -19.61 19.66 -0.23
C CYS A 91 -18.60 18.50 -0.12
N ILE A 92 -18.80 17.55 0.82
CA ILE A 92 -17.88 16.42 1.00
C ILE A 92 -17.99 15.44 -0.17
N ASP A 93 -19.21 15.09 -0.59
CA ASP A 93 -19.42 14.11 -1.66
C ASP A 93 -18.85 14.60 -3.00
N ASN A 94 -19.08 15.88 -3.35
CA ASN A 94 -18.53 16.47 -4.58
C ASN A 94 -17.00 16.51 -4.56
N ALA A 95 -16.41 16.79 -3.40
CA ALA A 95 -14.96 16.81 -3.25
C ALA A 95 -14.36 15.40 -3.35
N LEU A 96 -15.03 14.39 -2.77
CA LEU A 96 -14.65 12.98 -2.86
C LEU A 96 -14.73 12.44 -4.29
N THR A 97 -15.78 12.73 -5.06
CA THR A 97 -15.91 12.23 -6.43
C THR A 97 -14.72 12.65 -7.31
N LYS A 98 -14.33 13.94 -7.23
CA LYS A 98 -13.16 14.44 -7.98
C LYS A 98 -11.86 13.77 -7.57
N PHE A 99 -11.71 13.50 -6.28
CA PHE A 99 -10.55 12.82 -5.73
C PHE A 99 -10.47 11.35 -6.20
N GLU A 100 -11.59 10.62 -6.15
CA GLU A 100 -11.67 9.22 -6.57
C GLU A 100 -11.29 9.02 -8.04
N ASP A 101 -11.79 9.88 -8.93
CA ASP A 101 -11.45 9.84 -10.37
C ASP A 101 -9.94 10.03 -10.60
N SER A 102 -9.29 10.88 -9.79
CA SER A 102 -7.85 11.10 -9.92
C SER A 102 -7.02 9.93 -9.39
N VAL A 103 -7.42 9.36 -8.26
CA VAL A 103 -6.78 8.17 -7.67
C VAL A 103 -6.92 6.97 -8.60
N ALA A 104 -8.10 6.76 -9.21
CA ALA A 104 -8.35 5.66 -10.13
C ALA A 104 -7.41 5.69 -11.35
N ARG A 105 -7.15 6.89 -11.91
CA ARG A 105 -6.18 7.06 -13.00
C ARG A 105 -4.77 6.66 -12.58
N CYS A 106 -4.33 7.10 -11.40
CA CYS A 106 -2.99 6.79 -10.89
C CYS A 106 -2.83 5.31 -10.51
N HIS A 107 -3.91 4.64 -10.11
CA HIS A 107 -3.89 3.20 -9.77
C HIS A 107 -3.53 2.31 -10.96
N GLY A 108 -4.00 2.67 -12.17
CA GLY A 108 -3.64 1.96 -13.40
C GLY A 108 -2.13 2.00 -13.68
N ASP A 109 -1.50 3.15 -13.46
CA ASP A 109 -0.06 3.32 -13.65
C ASP A 109 0.74 2.65 -12.53
N LEU A 110 0.25 2.69 -11.29
CA LEU A 110 0.90 2.04 -10.16
C LEU A 110 0.87 0.51 -10.27
N SER A 111 -0.28 -0.09 -10.59
CA SER A 111 -0.44 -1.55 -10.67
C SER A 111 0.45 -2.20 -11.73
N LYS A 112 0.64 -1.55 -12.88
CA LYS A 112 1.54 -2.02 -13.96
C LYS A 112 2.99 -2.02 -13.54
N ASN A 113 3.38 -1.08 -12.68
CA ASN A 113 4.77 -0.80 -12.35
C ASN A 113 5.18 -1.31 -10.95
N LEU A 114 4.21 -1.83 -10.17
CA LEU A 114 4.43 -2.34 -8.81
C LEU A 114 5.39 -3.52 -8.77
N LEU A 115 5.36 -4.39 -9.79
CA LEU A 115 6.21 -5.58 -9.89
C LEU A 115 7.71 -5.26 -9.98
N TYR A 116 8.05 -4.02 -10.33
CA TYR A 116 9.42 -3.53 -10.44
C TYR A 116 9.94 -2.95 -9.11
N MET A 117 9.08 -2.87 -8.08
CA MET A 117 9.43 -2.29 -6.79
C MET A 117 9.98 -3.35 -5.82
N PRO A 118 10.96 -3.00 -4.96
CA PRO A 118 11.36 -3.86 -3.86
C PRO A 118 10.18 -4.16 -2.92
N SER A 119 10.14 -5.37 -2.32
CA SER A 119 9.03 -5.77 -1.43
C SER A 119 8.77 -4.79 -0.28
N LYS A 120 9.83 -4.14 0.24
CA LYS A 120 9.69 -3.10 1.27
C LYS A 120 8.92 -1.87 0.75
N VAL A 121 9.22 -1.43 -0.46
CA VAL A 121 8.52 -0.32 -1.12
C VAL A 121 7.08 -0.71 -1.42
N ILE A 122 6.84 -1.93 -1.91
CA ILE A 122 5.48 -2.47 -2.14
C ILE A 122 4.64 -2.39 -0.86
N ASN A 123 5.19 -2.81 0.28
CA ASN A 123 4.48 -2.74 1.56
C ASN A 123 4.13 -1.30 1.95
N LEU A 124 5.03 -0.34 1.75
CA LEU A 124 4.75 1.07 2.00
C LEU A 124 3.68 1.62 1.04
N ILE A 125 3.67 1.19 -0.23
CA ILE A 125 2.61 1.56 -1.18
C ILE A 125 1.25 1.02 -0.69
N TYR A 126 1.18 -0.20 -0.18
CA TYR A 126 -0.05 -0.73 0.40
C TYR A 126 -0.48 0.05 1.64
N GLN A 127 0.46 0.44 2.51
CA GLN A 127 0.15 1.31 3.65
C GLN A 127 -0.39 2.67 3.19
N PHE A 128 0.21 3.25 2.16
CA PHE A 128 -0.25 4.51 1.55
C PHE A 128 -1.70 4.40 1.07
N TYR A 129 -2.06 3.32 0.36
CA TYR A 129 -3.44 3.08 -0.08
C TYR A 129 -4.41 2.77 1.07
N SER A 130 -3.96 2.06 2.10
CA SER A 130 -4.75 1.84 3.31
C SER A 130 -5.13 3.17 3.96
N LYS A 131 -4.19 4.11 4.05
CA LYS A 131 -4.42 5.44 4.62
C LYS A 131 -5.40 6.27 3.79
N ILE A 132 -5.33 6.18 2.46
CA ILE A 132 -6.34 6.81 1.58
C ILE A 132 -7.73 6.21 1.85
N SER A 133 -7.80 4.89 2.03
CA SER A 133 -9.07 4.22 2.30
C SER A 133 -9.65 4.64 3.66
N ASP A 134 -8.80 4.71 4.69
CA ASP A 134 -9.16 5.23 6.02
C ASP A 134 -9.66 6.68 5.94
N LEU A 135 -9.00 7.54 5.16
CA LEU A 135 -9.42 8.92 4.96
C LEU A 135 -10.84 8.98 4.37
N LYS A 136 -11.11 8.18 3.33
CA LYS A 136 -12.44 8.12 2.69
C LYS A 136 -13.52 7.69 3.66
N ILE A 137 -13.24 6.69 4.49
CA ILE A 137 -14.17 6.20 5.51
C ILE A 137 -14.48 7.33 6.51
N LYS A 138 -13.44 8.00 7.04
CA LYS A 138 -13.61 9.13 7.98
C LYS A 138 -14.43 10.27 7.37
N LEU A 139 -14.15 10.64 6.11
CA LEU A 139 -14.89 11.70 5.43
C LEU A 139 -16.37 11.33 5.27
N LYS A 140 -16.68 10.07 4.94
CA LYS A 140 -18.06 9.58 4.88
C LYS A 140 -18.74 9.61 6.26
N GLU A 141 -18.06 9.18 7.32
CA GLU A 141 -18.58 9.23 8.68
C GLU A 141 -18.85 10.66 9.17
N PHE A 142 -17.97 11.61 8.85
CA PHE A 142 -18.19 13.03 9.13
C PHE A 142 -19.37 13.60 8.34
N ASN A 143 -19.56 13.16 7.09
CA ASN A 143 -20.70 13.54 6.28
C ASN A 143 -22.02 13.03 6.90
N GLU A 144 -22.08 11.75 7.26
CA GLU A 144 -23.25 11.13 7.90
C GLU A 144 -23.57 11.74 9.27
N SER A 145 -22.52 12.09 10.03
CA SER A 145 -22.64 12.72 11.35
C SER A 145 -22.85 14.24 11.32
N LYS A 146 -22.92 14.87 10.13
CA LYS A 146 -23.01 16.32 9.92
C LYS A 146 -21.90 17.13 10.59
N LYS A 147 -20.71 16.54 10.74
CA LYS A 147 -19.52 17.16 11.37
C LYS A 147 -18.55 17.63 10.28
N TYR A 148 -19.04 18.44 9.35
CA TYR A 148 -18.30 18.82 8.14
C TYR A 148 -17.00 19.57 8.46
N GLU A 149 -16.98 20.35 9.54
CA GLU A 149 -15.79 21.06 10.01
C GLU A 149 -14.63 20.11 10.34
N MET A 150 -14.90 18.85 10.69
CA MET A 150 -13.84 17.87 10.98
C MET A 150 -13.21 17.29 9.72
N ALA A 151 -13.87 17.41 8.56
CA ALA A 151 -13.41 16.82 7.31
C ALA A 151 -12.05 17.38 6.89
N HIS A 152 -11.90 18.72 6.87
CA HIS A 152 -10.63 19.35 6.49
C HIS A 152 -9.50 19.06 7.49
N VAL A 153 -9.82 18.94 8.79
CA VAL A 153 -8.84 18.56 9.83
C VAL A 153 -8.34 17.14 9.57
N SER A 154 -9.24 16.21 9.25
CA SER A 154 -8.87 14.82 8.95
C SER A 154 -7.97 14.72 7.73
N VAL A 155 -8.30 15.45 6.65
CA VAL A 155 -7.45 15.48 5.45
C VAL A 155 -6.09 16.09 5.75
N TYR A 156 -6.02 17.16 6.55
CA TYR A 156 -4.74 17.74 6.96
C TYR A 156 -3.86 16.70 7.66
N VAL A 157 -4.39 15.99 8.68
CA VAL A 157 -3.63 14.98 9.43
C VAL A 157 -3.17 13.83 8.51
N ASP A 158 -4.07 13.28 7.69
CA ASP A 158 -3.73 12.15 6.82
C ASP A 158 -2.76 12.55 5.71
N SER A 159 -2.85 13.77 5.19
CA SER A 159 -1.91 14.28 4.17
C SER A 159 -0.47 14.31 4.70
N GLN A 160 -0.27 14.61 5.98
CA GLN A 160 1.05 14.56 6.61
C GLN A 160 1.57 13.13 6.72
N GLU A 161 0.70 12.17 7.09
CA GLU A 161 1.10 10.75 7.15
C GLU A 161 1.47 10.20 5.77
N LEU A 162 0.66 10.54 4.75
CA LEU A 162 0.92 10.16 3.36
C LEU A 162 2.24 10.76 2.85
N ALA A 163 2.53 12.02 3.20
CA ALA A 163 3.80 12.65 2.86
C ALA A 163 4.99 11.94 3.52
N GLU A 164 4.88 11.54 4.79
CA GLU A 164 5.92 10.75 5.48
C GLU A 164 6.17 9.40 4.81
N THR A 165 5.10 8.66 4.48
CA THR A 165 5.22 7.38 3.77
C THR A 165 5.87 7.57 2.39
N LEU A 166 5.51 8.64 1.68
CA LEU A 166 6.09 8.95 0.37
C LEU A 166 7.59 9.29 0.46
N ILE A 167 8.01 10.02 1.48
CA ILE A 167 9.43 10.30 1.76
C ILE A 167 10.17 8.99 2.02
N GLU A 168 9.62 8.10 2.85
CA GLU A 168 10.24 6.80 3.16
C GLU A 168 10.38 5.91 1.91
N ILE A 169 9.34 5.84 1.08
CA ILE A 169 9.40 5.13 -0.21
C ILE A 169 10.57 5.64 -1.05
N GLN A 170 10.70 6.96 -1.13
CA GLN A 170 11.71 7.58 -1.96
C GLN A 170 13.12 7.40 -1.40
N GLU A 171 13.31 7.47 -0.08
CA GLU A 171 14.59 7.16 0.56
C GLU A 171 15.03 5.71 0.27
N LEU A 172 14.10 4.75 0.23
CA LEU A 172 14.40 3.36 -0.12
C LEU A 172 14.77 3.20 -1.61
N ILE A 173 14.11 3.92 -2.51
CA ILE A 173 14.42 3.91 -3.94
C ILE A 173 15.82 4.53 -4.18
N VAL A 174 16.13 5.66 -3.55
CA VAL A 174 17.42 6.36 -3.72
C VAL A 174 18.56 5.56 -3.10
N LYS A 175 18.40 5.01 -1.90
CA LYS A 175 19.45 4.23 -1.20
C LYS A 175 19.89 2.98 -1.99
N LYS A 176 19.00 2.41 -2.80
CA LYS A 176 19.30 1.28 -3.68
C LYS A 176 20.19 1.71 -4.86
N ASN A 177 20.07 2.95 -5.31
CA ASN A 177 20.72 3.46 -6.51
C ASN A 177 21.83 4.47 -6.12
N ASN A 178 23.03 3.98 -5.77
CA ASN A 178 24.20 4.77 -5.34
C ASN A 178 24.62 5.94 -6.27
N ASN A 179 24.10 6.00 -7.50
CA ASN A 179 24.41 7.05 -8.49
C ASN A 179 23.34 8.17 -8.55
N THR A 180 22.31 8.17 -7.70
CA THR A 180 21.12 9.06 -7.82
C THR A 180 21.10 10.19 -6.79
N ILE A 181 22.28 10.58 -6.28
CA ILE A 181 22.39 11.58 -5.22
C ILE A 181 22.26 13.02 -5.77
N SER A 182 22.54 13.27 -7.06
CA SER A 182 22.61 14.66 -7.57
C SER A 182 21.26 15.37 -7.72
N ASP A 183 20.16 14.64 -7.86
CA ASP A 183 18.83 15.22 -8.13
C ASP A 183 17.93 15.23 -6.88
N PHE A 184 18.50 14.93 -5.70
CA PHE A 184 17.74 14.63 -4.50
C PHE A 184 17.96 15.66 -3.39
N ASP A 185 17.04 16.62 -3.28
CA ASP A 185 17.04 17.62 -2.22
C ASP A 185 16.07 17.22 -1.10
N LYS A 186 16.63 16.72 0.01
CA LYS A 186 15.87 16.33 1.20
C LYS A 186 15.01 17.47 1.76
N THR A 187 15.48 18.72 1.65
CA THR A 187 14.76 19.90 2.13
C THR A 187 13.48 20.13 1.30
N GLN A 188 13.52 19.89 -0.01
CA GLN A 188 12.33 19.97 -0.87
C GLN A 188 11.30 18.88 -0.56
N GLN A 189 11.74 17.72 -0.08
CA GLN A 189 10.83 16.65 0.31
C GLN A 189 10.12 16.91 1.63
N GLU A 190 10.83 17.48 2.61
CA GLU A 190 10.22 17.86 3.87
C GLU A 190 9.12 18.91 3.67
N MET A 191 9.26 19.78 2.64
CA MET A 191 8.19 20.71 2.27
C MET A 191 6.87 20.01 1.90
N MET A 192 6.89 18.77 1.40
CA MET A 192 5.67 18.01 1.06
C MET A 192 4.75 17.82 2.28
N LYS A 193 5.29 17.86 3.51
CA LYS A 193 4.51 17.77 4.75
C LYS A 193 3.69 19.04 5.04
N TYR A 194 4.10 20.17 4.46
CA TYR A 194 3.57 21.51 4.78
C TYR A 194 2.83 22.16 3.60
N CYS A 195 2.76 21.50 2.44
CA CYS A 195 2.09 22.04 1.25
C CYS A 195 0.54 22.08 1.33
N CYS A 196 -0.05 21.56 2.41
CA CYS A 196 -1.48 21.28 2.49
C CYS A 196 -2.38 22.52 2.73
N GLY A 197 -1.83 23.73 2.73
CA GLY A 197 -2.56 24.95 3.06
C GLY A 197 -2.37 25.36 4.53
N ARG A 198 -3.32 26.11 5.09
CA ARG A 198 -3.21 26.59 6.47
C ARG A 198 -3.55 25.47 7.44
N LYS A 199 -2.63 25.19 8.36
CA LYS A 199 -2.87 24.31 9.50
C LYS A 199 -4.16 24.71 10.22
N PRO A 200 -5.10 23.76 10.46
CA PRO A 200 -6.33 24.06 11.18
C PRO A 200 -6.04 24.60 12.59
N PRO A 201 -6.94 25.41 13.17
CA PRO A 201 -6.87 25.85 14.57
C PRO A 201 -6.79 24.68 15.58
N GLN A 202 -6.13 24.92 16.71
CA GLN A 202 -5.92 23.90 17.76
C GLN A 202 -7.25 23.39 18.34
N ASP A 203 -8.23 24.27 18.53
CA ASP A 203 -9.56 23.95 19.04
C ASP A 203 -10.30 22.97 18.13
N LEU A 204 -10.18 23.11 16.81
CA LEU A 204 -10.75 22.16 15.85
C LEU A 204 -10.01 20.82 15.87
N PHE A 205 -8.70 20.82 16.10
CA PHE A 205 -7.94 19.58 16.26
C PHE A 205 -8.34 18.82 17.53
N ASP A 206 -8.50 19.51 18.66
CA ASP A 206 -8.91 18.88 19.92
C ASP A 206 -10.34 18.28 19.80
N GLN A 207 -11.23 19.00 19.10
CA GLN A 207 -12.55 18.47 18.73
C GLN A 207 -12.42 17.24 17.83
N TYR A 208 -11.57 17.27 16.81
CA TYR A 208 -11.32 16.14 15.92
C TYR A 208 -10.87 14.90 16.69
N ILE A 209 -9.91 15.02 17.62
CA ILE A 209 -9.46 13.90 18.45
C ILE A 209 -10.62 13.33 19.29
N THR A 210 -11.46 14.20 19.86
CA THR A 210 -12.63 13.76 20.63
C THR A 210 -13.61 12.97 19.76
N GLN A 211 -13.87 13.44 18.54
CA GLN A 211 -14.75 12.75 17.59
C GLN A 211 -14.14 11.44 17.10
N LEU A 212 -12.83 11.40 16.87
CA LEU A 212 -12.13 10.21 16.43
C LEU A 212 -12.19 9.08 17.48
N LYS A 213 -12.09 9.41 18.77
CA LYS A 213 -12.27 8.45 19.87
C LYS A 213 -13.68 7.83 19.91
N VAL A 214 -14.69 8.60 19.50
CA VAL A 214 -16.08 8.11 19.42
C VAL A 214 -16.28 7.21 18.21
N MET A 215 -15.69 7.57 17.07
CA MET A 215 -15.82 6.83 15.81
C MET A 215 -15.01 5.52 15.80
N LYS A 216 -13.81 5.55 16.38
CA LYS A 216 -12.90 4.40 16.47
C LYS A 216 -12.51 4.16 17.94
N PRO A 217 -13.36 3.50 18.73
CA PRO A 217 -13.08 3.24 20.14
C PRO A 217 -11.87 2.31 20.36
N GLU A 218 -11.50 1.51 19.36
CA GLU A 218 -10.32 0.64 19.36
C GLU A 218 -8.99 1.36 19.14
N LEU A 219 -9.01 2.67 18.86
CA LEU A 219 -7.82 3.45 18.59
C LEU A 219 -6.90 3.48 19.82
N SER A 220 -5.64 3.09 19.64
CA SER A 220 -4.72 3.02 20.77
C SER A 220 -4.30 4.41 21.23
N GLU A 221 -4.08 4.59 22.54
CA GLU A 221 -3.55 5.84 23.09
C GLU A 221 -2.18 6.21 22.47
N GLN A 222 -1.40 5.21 22.03
CA GLN A 222 -0.14 5.43 21.31
C GLN A 222 -0.34 6.10 19.93
N GLU A 223 -1.38 5.73 19.19
CA GLU A 223 -1.70 6.35 17.90
C GLU A 223 -2.16 7.80 18.09
N ILE A 224 -2.94 8.07 19.13
CA ILE A 224 -3.41 9.41 19.49
C ILE A 224 -2.25 10.29 19.93
N GLU A 225 -1.35 9.76 20.75
CA GLU A 225 -0.15 10.47 21.16
C GLU A 225 0.75 10.77 19.94
N LYS A 226 0.90 9.82 19.03
CA LYS A 226 1.66 10.02 17.78
C LYS A 226 1.06 11.14 16.93
N MET A 227 -0.26 11.17 16.75
CA MET A 227 -0.96 12.25 16.04
C MET A 227 -0.77 13.60 16.73
N THR A 228 -0.88 13.64 18.06
CA THR A 228 -0.71 14.86 18.86
C THR A 228 0.71 15.40 18.79
N ARG A 229 1.73 14.53 18.81
CA ARG A 229 3.13 14.93 18.66
C ARG A 229 3.40 15.54 17.29
N ARG A 230 2.90 14.90 16.21
CA ARG A 230 3.01 15.43 14.84
C ARG A 230 2.26 16.74 14.66
N TRP A 231 1.13 16.90 15.33
CA TRP A 231 0.42 18.17 15.33
C TRP A 231 1.22 19.29 15.98
N LYS A 232 2.09 19.01 16.96
CA LYS A 232 2.89 20.04 17.64
C LYS A 232 4.20 20.40 16.92
N SER A 233 4.73 19.50 16.07
CA SER A 233 5.88 19.76 15.19
C SER A 233 5.53 20.65 14.01
#